data_AF-A0A918FAY8-F1
#
_entry.id   AF-A0A918FAY8-F1
#
_cell.length_a   1.000
_cell.length_b   1.000
_cell.length_c   1.000
_cell.angle_alpha   90.00
_cell.angle_beta   90.00
_cell.angle_gamma   90.00
#
_symmetry.space_group_name_H-M   'P 1'
#
loop_
_entity.id
_entity.type
_entity.pdbx_description
1 polymer ?
#
loop_
_entity_poly.entity_id
_entity_poly.type
_entity_poly.pdbx_seq_one_letter_code
_entity_poly.pdbx_strand_id
1 'polypeptide(L)'
;MTTVQSPPVTPTGIRPKVVARTGLYAVLAANAAVVTLFAVQAGFASNALVVLGRFTGLYAALLMAFQLLLVARLPWLDRRIGMDRLTNWHRWTGFGLLWTLVGHVVFITFG
;
A
#
# COMPACT_ATOMS: atom_id res chain seq x y z
N MET A 1 22.90 50.28 -17.52
CA MET A 1 22.59 48.95 -16.97
C MET A 1 21.08 48.90 -16.70
N THR A 2 20.31 48.28 -17.59
CA THR A 2 18.86 48.10 -17.46
C THR A 2 18.59 46.71 -16.93
N THR A 3 18.11 46.59 -15.69
CA THR A 3 17.68 45.33 -15.10
C THR A 3 16.25 45.02 -15.57
N VAL A 4 16.09 43.93 -16.32
CA VAL A 4 14.77 43.45 -16.75
C VAL A 4 14.16 42.67 -15.57
N GLN A 5 13.20 43.26 -14.86
CA GLN A 5 12.38 42.53 -13.89
C GLN A 5 11.43 41.59 -14.64
N SER A 6 11.58 40.29 -14.42
CA SER A 6 10.62 39.29 -14.90
C SER A 6 9.38 39.25 -13.99
N PRO A 7 8.16 39.24 -14.53
CA PRO A 7 6.94 39.22 -13.72
C PRO A 7 6.78 37.89 -12.95
N PRO A 8 6.17 37.90 -11.77
CA PRO A 8 5.94 36.71 -10.96
C PRO A 8 4.93 35.79 -11.63
N VAL A 9 5.38 34.59 -12.04
CA VAL A 9 4.51 33.54 -12.56
C VAL A 9 3.61 33.03 -11.43
N THR A 10 2.31 33.25 -11.55
CA THR A 10 1.32 32.77 -10.55
C THR A 10 0.97 31.31 -10.87
N PRO A 11 1.26 30.33 -9.99
CA PRO A 11 0.96 28.93 -10.30
C PRO A 11 -0.53 28.64 -10.11
N THR A 12 -1.31 28.68 -11.19
CA THR A 12 -2.71 28.22 -11.23
C THR A 12 -2.74 26.77 -11.72
N GLY A 13 -2.92 25.81 -10.81
CA GLY A 13 -3.10 24.40 -11.18
C GLY A 13 -3.28 23.52 -9.96
N ILE A 14 -4.38 22.75 -9.92
CA ILE A 14 -4.62 21.69 -8.94
C ILE A 14 -3.33 20.87 -8.83
N ARG A 15 -2.76 20.79 -7.63
CA ARG A 15 -1.47 20.13 -7.42
C ARG A 15 -1.58 18.67 -7.91
N PRO A 16 -0.92 18.27 -9.02
CA PRO A 16 -0.96 16.89 -9.54
C PRO A 16 -0.34 15.87 -8.56
N LYS A 17 0.19 16.37 -7.44
CA LYS A 17 0.69 15.68 -6.25
C LYS A 17 -0.38 14.84 -5.54
N VAL A 18 -1.60 15.38 -5.41
CA VAL A 18 -2.64 14.76 -4.59
C VAL A 18 -3.37 13.68 -5.41
N VAL A 19 -3.68 13.97 -6.67
CA VAL A 19 -4.45 13.07 -7.54
C VAL A 19 -3.81 11.70 -7.71
N ALA A 20 -2.50 11.61 -7.97
CA ALA A 20 -1.84 10.32 -8.16
C ALA A 20 -1.56 9.57 -6.84
N ARG A 21 -1.46 10.28 -5.70
CA ARG A 21 -1.30 9.63 -4.38
C ARG A 21 -2.61 9.01 -3.96
N THR A 22 -3.69 9.77 -4.11
CA THR A 22 -5.05 9.29 -3.92
C THR A 22 -5.37 8.16 -4.90
N GLY A 23 -4.93 8.24 -6.15
CA GLY A 23 -5.12 7.18 -7.15
C GLY A 23 -4.46 5.86 -6.75
N LEU A 24 -3.20 5.86 -6.33
CA LEU A 24 -2.51 4.64 -5.90
C LEU A 24 -3.18 4.02 -4.65
N TYR A 25 -3.46 4.82 -3.62
CA TYR A 25 -4.15 4.31 -2.44
C TYR A 25 -5.58 3.87 -2.76
N ALA A 26 -6.27 4.55 -3.69
CA ALA A 26 -7.59 4.15 -4.13
C ALA A 26 -7.55 2.80 -4.85
N VAL A 27 -6.57 2.56 -5.73
CA VAL A 27 -6.41 1.25 -6.39
C VAL A 27 -6.10 0.15 -5.38
N LEU A 28 -5.17 0.40 -4.44
CA LEU A 28 -4.86 -0.57 -3.38
C LEU A 28 -6.05 -0.83 -2.46
N ALA A 29 -6.78 0.23 -2.06
CA ALA A 29 -7.97 0.11 -1.21
C ALA A 29 -9.11 -0.60 -1.96
N ALA A 30 -9.31 -0.31 -3.24
CA ALA A 30 -10.28 -1.00 -4.08
C ALA A 30 -9.91 -2.48 -4.23
N ASN A 31 -8.63 -2.80 -4.46
CA ASN A 31 -8.17 -4.18 -4.51
C ASN A 31 -8.40 -4.88 -3.18
N ALA A 32 -7.99 -4.27 -2.06
CA ALA A 32 -8.21 -4.82 -0.72
C ALA A 32 -9.70 -5.03 -0.44
N ALA A 33 -10.57 -4.09 -0.81
CA ALA A 33 -12.02 -4.20 -0.65
C ALA A 33 -12.59 -5.36 -1.47
N VAL A 34 -12.22 -5.46 -2.76
CA VAL A 34 -12.69 -6.53 -3.65
C VAL A 34 -12.23 -7.90 -3.14
N VAL A 35 -10.96 -8.04 -2.77
CA VAL A 35 -10.42 -9.31 -2.28
C VAL A 35 -11.07 -9.68 -0.94
N THR A 36 -11.31 -8.71 -0.05
CA THR A 36 -12.01 -8.95 1.23
C THR A 36 -13.47 -9.34 1.00
N LEU A 37 -14.17 -8.70 0.06
CA LEU A 37 -15.55 -9.04 -0.29
C LEU A 37 -15.62 -10.48 -0.84
N PHE A 38 -14.71 -10.86 -1.75
CA PHE A 38 -14.64 -12.23 -2.24
C PHE A 38 -14.31 -13.23 -1.14
N ALA A 39 -13.44 -12.88 -0.19
CA ALA A 39 -13.13 -13.75 0.94
C ALA A 39 -14.32 -13.95 1.88
N VAL A 40 -15.11 -12.90 2.14
CA VAL A 40 -16.34 -13.01 2.93
C VAL A 40 -17.41 -13.83 2.18
N GLN A 41 -17.52 -13.65 0.86
CA GLN A 41 -18.43 -14.44 0.01
C GLN A 41 -18.02 -15.92 -0.08
N ALA A 42 -16.72 -16.24 0.01
CA ALA A 42 -16.22 -17.62 -0.02
C ALA A 42 -16.65 -18.47 1.19
N GLY A 43 -17.32 -17.86 2.17
CA GLY A 43 -17.87 -18.54 3.33
C GLY A 43 -16.86 -18.77 4.46
N PHE A 44 -17.38 -18.80 5.68
CA PHE A 44 -16.59 -19.07 6.87
C PHE A 44 -16.43 -20.58 7.05
N ALA A 45 -15.20 -21.04 7.26
CA ALA A 45 -14.94 -22.42 7.67
C ALA A 45 -15.53 -22.65 9.07
N SER A 46 -15.84 -23.91 9.41
CA SER A 46 -16.33 -24.28 10.74
C SER A 46 -15.31 -23.96 11.84
N ASN A 47 -14.01 -23.97 11.51
CA ASN A 47 -12.92 -23.65 12.42
C ASN A 47 -12.52 -22.17 12.32
N ALA A 48 -12.71 -21.44 13.41
CA ALA A 48 -12.33 -20.03 13.51
C ALA A 48 -10.83 -19.78 13.25
N LEU A 49 -9.97 -20.74 13.61
CA LEU A 49 -8.53 -20.70 13.35
C LEU A 49 -8.23 -20.69 11.84
N VAL A 50 -8.87 -21.56 11.06
CA VAL A 50 -8.71 -21.59 9.60
C VAL A 50 -9.20 -20.29 8.97
N VAL A 51 -10.31 -19.73 9.48
CA VAL A 51 -10.81 -18.42 9.02
C VAL A 51 -9.77 -17.33 9.26
N LEU A 52 -9.23 -17.23 10.49
CA LEU A 52 -8.18 -16.27 10.83
C LEU A 52 -6.94 -16.46 9.95
N GLY A 53 -6.53 -17.70 9.72
CA GLY A 53 -5.44 -18.05 8.80
C GLY A 53 -5.68 -17.54 7.38
N ARG A 54 -6.88 -17.73 6.83
CA ARG A 54 -7.20 -17.21 5.48
C ARG A 54 -7.13 -15.69 5.43
N PHE A 55 -7.66 -14.99 6.43
CA PHE A 55 -7.58 -13.53 6.50
C PHE A 55 -6.14 -13.03 6.61
N THR A 56 -5.33 -13.60 7.50
CA THR A 56 -3.91 -13.18 7.64
C THR A 56 -3.09 -13.44 6.39
N GLY A 57 -3.35 -14.55 5.66
CA GLY A 57 -2.71 -14.82 4.38
C GLY A 57 -3.10 -13.82 3.29
N LEU A 58 -4.37 -13.39 3.29
CA LEU A 58 -4.89 -12.39 2.36
C LEU A 58 -4.28 -11.00 2.63
N TYR A 59 -4.19 -10.60 3.90
CA TYR A 59 -3.47 -9.39 4.30
C TYR A 59 -1.96 -9.48 3.99
N ALA A 60 -1.34 -10.66 4.14
CA ALA A 60 0.05 -10.87 3.75
C ALA A 60 0.24 -10.65 2.24
N ALA A 61 -0.65 -11.17 1.39
CA ALA A 61 -0.59 -10.94 -0.05
C ALA A 61 -0.72 -9.45 -0.42
N LEU A 62 -1.64 -8.72 0.22
CA LEU A 62 -1.80 -7.27 0.03
C LEU A 62 -0.55 -6.50 0.46
N LEU A 63 0.04 -6.84 1.62
CA LEU A 63 1.30 -6.25 2.09
C LEU A 63 2.45 -6.57 1.14
N MET A 64 2.48 -7.77 0.56
CA MET A 64 3.51 -8.16 -0.41
C MET A 64 3.42 -7.34 -1.69
N ALA A 65 2.21 -7.17 -2.23
CA ALA A 65 1.97 -6.32 -3.39
C ALA A 65 2.39 -4.87 -3.11
N PHE A 66 2.07 -4.36 -1.92
CA PHE A 66 2.50 -3.03 -1.51
C PHE A 66 4.03 -2.94 -1.39
N GLN A 67 4.68 -3.95 -0.81
CA GLN A 67 6.13 -4.02 -0.68
C GLN A 67 6.84 -3.98 -2.03
N LEU A 68 6.36 -4.74 -3.02
CA LEU A 68 6.88 -4.74 -4.39
C LEU A 68 6.68 -3.38 -5.07
N LEU A 69 5.54 -2.72 -4.81
CA LEU A 69 5.27 -1.40 -5.34
C LEU A 69 6.22 -0.33 -4.76
N LEU A 70 6.62 -0.45 -3.50
CA LEU A 70 7.68 0.39 -2.92
C LEU A 70 9.04 0.11 -3.55
N VAL A 71 9.38 -1.16 -3.79
CA VAL A 71 10.66 -1.57 -4.42
C VAL A 71 10.75 -1.15 -5.88
N ALA A 72 9.61 -1.07 -6.59
CA ALA A 72 9.55 -0.55 -7.95
C ALA A 72 10.01 0.92 -8.04
N ARG A 73 10.29 1.59 -6.90
CA ARG A 73 10.83 2.95 -6.79
C ARG A 73 10.16 3.88 -7.78
N LEU A 74 8.82 3.89 -7.79
CA LEU A 74 8.06 4.69 -8.74
C LEU A 74 8.60 6.14 -8.72
N PRO A 75 9.23 6.61 -9.81
CA PRO A 75 10.00 7.87 -9.80
C PRO A 75 9.12 9.10 -9.54
N TRP A 76 7.80 8.95 -9.75
CA TRP A 76 6.80 9.93 -9.36
C TRP A 76 6.57 9.99 -7.84
N LEU A 77 6.70 8.88 -7.11
CA LEU A 77 6.52 8.77 -5.67
C LEU A 77 7.77 9.24 -4.91
N ASP A 78 8.95 8.85 -5.40
CA ASP A 78 10.26 9.17 -4.82
C ASP A 78 10.54 10.69 -4.82
N ARG A 79 10.31 11.36 -5.96
CA ARG A 79 10.43 12.83 -6.11
C ARG A 79 9.50 13.65 -5.20
N ARG A 80 8.52 13.02 -4.51
CA ARG A 80 7.46 13.70 -3.77
C ARG A 80 7.44 13.39 -2.27
N ILE A 81 7.90 12.20 -1.87
CA ILE A 81 7.86 11.72 -0.49
C ILE A 81 9.24 11.79 0.19
N GLY A 82 10.32 11.82 -0.60
CA GLY A 82 11.70 11.78 -0.12
C GLY A 82 12.16 10.35 0.16
N MET A 83 13.41 10.06 -0.19
CA MET A 83 14.04 8.73 -0.13
C MET A 83 13.95 8.09 1.28
N ASP A 84 14.07 8.91 2.33
CA ASP A 84 14.09 8.45 3.73
C ASP A 84 12.73 7.89 4.18
N ARG A 85 11.62 8.54 3.79
CA ARG A 85 10.28 8.08 4.17
C ARG A 85 9.89 6.82 3.42
N LEU A 86 10.28 6.69 2.15
CA LEU A 86 9.98 5.49 1.35
C LEU A 86 10.67 4.25 1.92
N THR A 87 11.93 4.41 2.34
CA THR A 87 12.72 3.34 2.96
C THR A 87 12.15 2.96 4.34
N ASN A 88 11.69 3.94 5.13
CA ASN A 88 11.00 3.64 6.38
C ASN A 88 9.68 2.90 6.14
N TRP A 89 8.85 3.34 5.19
CA TRP A 89 7.62 2.64 4.86
C TRP A 89 7.90 1.19 4.46
N HIS A 90 8.90 0.96 3.62
CA HIS A 90 9.32 -0.38 3.19
C HIS A 90 9.75 -1.29 4.36
N ARG A 91 10.45 -0.76 5.37
CA ARG A 91 10.80 -1.51 6.58
C ARG A 91 9.56 -1.90 7.38
N TRP A 92 8.66 -0.95 7.61
CA TRP A 92 7.43 -1.20 8.37
C TRP A 92 6.50 -2.19 7.66
N THR A 93 6.34 -2.08 6.35
CA THR A 93 5.53 -3.01 5.55
C THR A 93 6.16 -4.39 5.47
N GLY A 94 7.49 -4.49 5.39
CA GLY A 94 8.20 -5.75 5.49
C GLY A 94 8.03 -6.43 6.85
N PHE A 95 8.07 -5.65 7.93
CA PHE A 95 7.85 -6.18 9.29
C PHE A 95 6.40 -6.67 9.48
N GLY A 96 5.42 -5.91 8.98
CA GLY A 96 4.01 -6.35 8.98
C GLY A 96 3.78 -7.59 8.12
N LEU A 97 4.45 -7.69 6.96
CA LEU A 97 4.40 -8.87 6.08
C LEU A 97 4.89 -10.12 6.82
N LEU A 98 6.02 -10.01 7.53
CA LEU A 98 6.56 -11.13 8.29
C LEU A 98 5.57 -11.62 9.35
N TRP A 99 5.01 -10.70 10.14
CA TRP A 99 4.04 -11.07 11.19
C TRP A 99 2.74 -11.65 10.65
N THR A 100 2.21 -11.09 9.56
CA THR A 100 0.99 -11.62 8.92
C THR A 100 1.22 -13.00 8.31
N LEU A 101 2.39 -13.25 7.72
CA LEU A 101 2.76 -14.55 7.17
C LEU A 101 2.97 -15.61 8.26
N VAL A 102 3.65 -15.25 9.36
CA VAL A 102 3.81 -16.14 10.52
C VAL A 102 2.44 -16.47 11.12
N GLY A 103 1.59 -15.46 11.33
CA GLY A 103 0.23 -15.66 11.82
C GLY A 103 -0.59 -16.57 10.89
N HIS A 104 -0.49 -16.39 9.57
CA HIS A 104 -1.12 -17.26 8.57
C HIS A 104 -0.72 -18.72 8.74
N VAL A 105 0.58 -19.00 8.78
CA VAL A 105 1.08 -20.38 8.90
C VAL A 105 0.62 -21.01 10.22
N VAL A 106 0.73 -20.28 11.33
CA VAL A 106 0.31 -20.77 12.65
C VAL A 106 -1.19 -21.07 12.65
N PHE A 107 -2.04 -20.12 12.25
CA PHE A 107 -3.49 -20.31 12.29
C PHE A 107 -4.00 -21.40 11.34
N ILE A 108 -3.38 -21.57 10.16
CA ILE A 108 -3.71 -22.67 9.24
C ILE A 108 -3.22 -24.03 9.75
N THR A 109 -2.04 -24.08 10.41
CA THR A 109 -1.47 -25.36 10.86
C THR A 109 -2.19 -25.90 12.11
N PHE A 110 -2.66 -25.01 12.99
CA PHE A 110 -3.34 -25.38 14.24
C PHE A 110 -4.88 -25.42 14.13
N GLY A 111 -5.45 -24.95 13.02
CA GLY A 111 -6.90 -24.86 12.78
C GLY A 111 -7.45 -25.99 11.94
#